data_AF-A0A6A9T0L6-F1
#
_entry.id   AF-A0A6A9T0L6-F1
#
_cell.length_a   1.000
_cell.length_b   1.000
_cell.length_c   1.000
_cell.angle_alpha   90.00
_cell.angle_beta   90.00
_cell.angle_gamma   90.00
#
_symmetry.space_group_name_H-M   'P 1'
#
loop_
_entity.id
_entity.type
_entity.pdbx_description
1 polymer ?
#
loop_
_entity_poly.entity_id
_entity_poly.type
_entity_poly.pdbx_seq_one_letter_code
_entity_poly.pdbx_strand_id
1 'polypeptide(L)'
;MSTRSWARSGGSTPSAGRWCISTTSAAFKRERALPRGVRDDEAVEATHPTDGVRTRVNPTASEAAELASDGVDRGALVTLFGRCTVDYEGRAASELGLGDRHVMLKPDGAALVHTDEGQQPVNWQPPGCEHDCRIDDQHLVVESHRSSPEESLVIRFSSVAHAAAFAADDPESLDVVGTEADLKERILSSPELVESGFRPLATERETPAGAVDIYGEDRDGRTVVLELKRRRVGPDAVGQLSRYVEALQRDLHADADVRGILVAPSVTERAEALLAEKGLEFVSLTPQGK
;
A
#
# COMPACT_ATOMS: atom_id res chain seq x y z
N MET A 1 -36.26 -52.87 39.12
CA MET A 1 -35.38 -54.03 39.34
C MET A 1 -33.93 -53.59 39.15
N SER A 2 -33.10 -53.74 40.20
CA SER A 2 -31.63 -53.83 40.26
C SER A 2 -30.78 -52.81 39.46
N THR A 3 -30.33 -51.68 40.04
CA THR A 3 -29.10 -51.44 40.84
C THR A 3 -27.75 -51.62 40.13
N ARG A 4 -26.95 -50.54 40.05
CA ARG A 4 -25.75 -50.30 40.89
C ARG A 4 -25.17 -48.90 40.62
N SER A 5 -24.88 -48.16 41.69
CA SER A 5 -23.97 -47.02 41.71
C SER A 5 -22.55 -47.50 42.06
N TRP A 6 -21.54 -46.66 41.82
CA TRP A 6 -20.54 -46.19 42.81
C TRP A 6 -19.59 -45.16 42.16
N ALA A 7 -18.86 -44.44 43.00
CA ALA A 7 -18.44 -43.06 42.84
C ALA A 7 -16.92 -42.84 42.65
N ARG A 8 -16.60 -41.56 42.34
CA ARG A 8 -15.48 -40.71 42.85
C ARG A 8 -14.08 -40.72 42.19
N SER A 9 -13.73 -39.51 41.73
CA SER A 9 -12.53 -38.68 41.99
C SER A 9 -11.14 -39.11 41.50
N GLY A 10 -10.46 -38.16 40.85
CA GLY A 10 -9.00 -38.10 40.74
C GLY A 10 -8.55 -36.99 39.82
N GLY A 11 -8.20 -35.83 40.37
CA GLY A 11 -7.45 -34.80 39.64
C GLY A 11 -5.95 -35.10 39.68
N SER A 12 -5.26 -34.80 38.59
CA SER A 12 -3.80 -34.64 38.56
C SER A 12 -3.41 -33.67 37.44
N THR A 13 -2.65 -32.66 37.84
CA THR A 13 -1.98 -31.66 37.00
C THR A 13 -0.83 -32.30 36.21
N PRO A 14 -0.54 -31.88 34.96
CA PRO A 14 0.72 -32.22 34.31
C PRO A 14 1.82 -31.22 34.68
N SER A 15 2.99 -31.77 35.01
CA SER A 15 4.22 -31.09 35.40
C SER A 15 4.90 -30.34 34.25
N ALA A 16 5.51 -29.19 34.58
CA ALA A 16 6.36 -28.39 33.73
C ALA A 16 7.60 -29.15 33.23
N GLY A 17 7.75 -29.27 31.91
CA GLY A 17 8.96 -29.78 31.26
C GLY A 17 10.02 -28.68 31.14
N ARG A 18 11.16 -28.90 31.80
CA ARG A 18 12.41 -28.15 31.59
C ARG A 18 12.89 -28.34 30.15
N TRP A 19 13.06 -27.25 29.41
CA TRP A 19 13.87 -27.22 28.20
C TRP A 19 15.24 -26.64 28.54
N CYS A 20 16.27 -27.48 28.41
CA CYS A 20 17.67 -27.09 28.48
C CYS A 20 18.02 -26.28 27.22
N ILE A 21 18.49 -25.04 27.40
CA ILE A 21 19.07 -24.24 26.32
C ILE A 21 20.56 -24.58 26.26
N SER A 22 20.99 -25.27 25.20
CA SER A 22 22.41 -25.44 24.88
C SER A 22 22.93 -24.16 24.24
N THR A 23 23.87 -23.50 24.91
CA THR A 23 24.62 -22.34 24.36
C THR A 23 25.70 -22.82 23.42
N THR A 24 25.51 -22.63 22.11
CA THR A 24 26.58 -22.78 21.11
C THR A 24 27.06 -21.38 20.73
N SER A 25 28.29 -21.06 21.13
CA SER A 25 28.99 -19.82 20.81
C SER A 25 29.29 -19.77 19.31
N ALA A 26 28.71 -18.80 18.60
CA ALA A 26 29.07 -18.49 17.22
C ALA A 26 29.95 -17.23 17.19
N ALA A 27 31.17 -17.39 16.70
CA ALA A 27 32.17 -16.35 16.59
C ALA A 27 31.73 -15.22 15.63
N PHE A 28 31.72 -13.99 16.14
CA PHE A 28 31.46 -12.77 15.39
C PHE A 28 32.60 -12.54 14.37
N LYS A 29 32.29 -12.54 13.07
CA LYS A 29 33.21 -12.13 12.01
C LYS A 29 33.35 -10.61 12.01
N ARG A 30 34.61 -10.16 11.90
CA ARG A 30 35.08 -8.77 11.94
C ARG A 30 34.29 -7.82 11.04
N GLU A 31 33.92 -6.67 11.59
CA GLU A 31 33.34 -5.51 10.91
C GLU A 31 34.27 -4.98 9.80
N ARG A 32 33.69 -4.69 8.63
CA ARG A 32 34.33 -3.87 7.59
C ARG A 32 34.09 -2.40 7.92
N ALA A 33 35.16 -1.61 7.96
CA ALA A 33 35.10 -0.17 8.15
C ALA A 33 34.30 0.51 7.02
N LEU A 34 33.35 1.38 7.38
CA LEU A 34 32.66 2.29 6.47
C LEU A 34 33.60 3.45 6.07
N PRO A 35 33.51 3.97 4.84
CA PRO A 35 34.35 5.07 4.38
C PRO A 35 34.03 6.37 5.14
N ARG A 36 35.08 7.05 5.60
CA ARG A 36 35.01 8.37 6.25
C ARG A 36 34.71 9.45 5.21
N GLY A 37 33.70 10.28 5.48
CA GLY A 37 33.55 11.58 4.84
C GLY A 37 32.11 12.03 4.66
N VAL A 38 31.48 12.53 5.72
CA VAL A 38 30.45 13.57 5.60
C VAL A 38 30.90 14.69 6.53
N ARG A 39 30.91 15.91 5.98
CA ARG A 39 31.34 17.14 6.64
C ARG A 39 30.35 17.47 7.75
N ASP A 40 30.86 17.80 8.93
CA ASP A 40 30.12 18.52 9.94
C ASP A 40 29.78 19.91 9.36
N ASP A 41 28.51 20.21 9.13
CA ASP A 41 27.99 21.57 9.16
C ASP A 41 26.46 21.56 9.30
N GLU A 42 25.99 22.42 10.20
CA GLU A 42 24.61 22.72 10.62
C GLU A 42 23.88 21.63 11.43
N ALA A 43 24.09 21.70 12.75
CA ALA A 43 23.13 21.17 13.71
C ALA A 43 21.80 21.94 13.55
N VAL A 44 20.89 21.37 12.77
CA VAL A 44 19.47 21.72 12.84
C VAL A 44 19.05 21.46 14.27
N GLU A 45 18.58 22.49 14.97
CA GLU A 45 18.03 22.39 16.31
C GLU A 45 16.80 21.49 16.22
N ALA A 46 17.00 20.18 16.40
CA ALA A 46 15.95 19.19 16.28
C ALA A 46 14.95 19.43 17.40
N THR A 47 13.81 20.04 17.08
CA THR A 47 12.63 19.99 17.93
C THR A 47 12.37 18.52 18.25
N HIS A 48 12.49 18.14 19.53
CA HIS A 48 12.24 16.78 19.91
C HIS A 48 10.80 16.43 19.52
N PRO A 49 10.53 15.24 18.94
CA PRO A 49 9.20 14.87 18.46
C PRO A 49 8.14 14.90 19.56
N THR A 50 8.53 15.02 20.83
CA THR A 50 7.67 15.15 22.01
C THR A 50 7.06 16.54 22.21
N ASP A 51 7.67 17.61 21.70
CA ASP A 51 7.27 18.99 22.04
C ASP A 51 5.90 19.38 21.43
N GLY A 52 5.41 18.60 20.46
CA GLY A 52 4.09 18.75 19.84
C GLY A 52 3.12 17.60 20.11
N VAL A 53 3.43 16.67 21.02
CA VAL A 53 2.57 15.50 21.30
C VAL A 53 1.60 15.78 22.43
N ARG A 54 0.32 15.53 22.18
CA ARG A 54 -0.72 15.55 23.21
C ARG A 54 -1.37 14.19 23.27
N THR A 55 -1.47 13.64 24.47
CA THR A 55 -2.11 12.34 24.70
C THR A 55 -3.10 12.43 25.87
N ARG A 56 -4.15 11.61 25.79
CA ARG A 56 -5.09 11.33 26.86
C ARG A 56 -5.33 9.82 26.92
N VAL A 57 -5.27 9.28 28.14
CA VAL A 57 -5.56 7.88 28.44
C VAL A 57 -6.90 7.83 29.14
N ASN A 58 -7.81 6.97 28.67
CA ASN A 58 -9.20 6.89 29.10
C ASN A 58 -9.92 8.27 29.17
N PRO A 59 -9.83 9.12 28.13
CA PRO A 59 -10.54 10.40 28.13
C PRO A 59 -12.06 10.18 28.16
N THR A 60 -12.77 11.16 28.70
CA THR A 60 -14.19 11.32 28.38
C THR A 60 -14.38 11.57 26.89
N ALA A 61 -15.58 11.33 26.37
CA ALA A 61 -15.87 11.61 24.96
C ALA A 61 -15.57 13.07 24.60
N SER A 62 -15.93 14.03 25.47
CA SER A 62 -15.65 15.47 25.27
C SER A 62 -14.16 15.76 25.15
N GLU A 63 -13.35 15.25 26.07
CA GLU A 63 -11.89 15.45 26.03
C GLU A 63 -11.26 14.83 24.77
N ALA A 64 -11.79 13.69 24.31
CA ALA A 64 -11.35 13.06 23.08
C ALA A 64 -11.75 13.87 21.84
N ALA A 65 -12.98 14.38 21.79
CA ALA A 65 -13.48 15.24 20.71
C ALA A 65 -12.69 16.55 20.62
N GLU A 66 -12.46 17.22 21.76
CA GLU A 66 -11.65 18.44 21.82
C GLU A 66 -10.22 18.21 21.32
N LEU A 67 -9.58 17.11 21.76
CA LEU A 67 -8.24 16.76 21.31
C LEU A 67 -8.22 16.46 19.80
N ALA A 68 -9.19 15.69 19.31
CA ALA A 68 -9.26 15.31 17.90
C ALA A 68 -9.55 16.50 17.00
N SER A 69 -10.55 17.32 17.34
CA SER A 69 -10.90 18.55 16.61
C SER A 69 -9.73 19.51 16.54
N ASP A 70 -9.13 19.88 17.68
CA ASP A 70 -7.99 20.79 17.68
C ASP A 70 -6.74 20.17 16.99
N GLY A 71 -6.61 18.83 17.01
CA GLY A 71 -5.59 18.13 16.23
C GLY A 71 -5.80 18.28 14.73
N VAL A 72 -7.01 18.01 14.23
CA VAL A 72 -7.38 18.19 12.82
C VAL A 72 -7.18 19.65 12.39
N ASP A 73 -7.68 20.62 13.19
CA ASP A 73 -7.57 22.05 12.88
C ASP A 73 -6.11 22.55 12.77
N ARG A 74 -5.19 21.91 13.49
CA ARG A 74 -3.75 22.22 13.46
C ARG A 74 -2.97 21.43 12.41
N GLY A 75 -3.63 20.59 11.62
CA GLY A 75 -2.94 19.69 10.69
C GLY A 75 -2.03 18.70 11.41
N ALA A 76 -2.42 18.24 12.61
CA ALA A 76 -1.72 17.19 13.32
C ALA A 76 -2.20 15.80 12.86
N LEU A 77 -1.35 14.79 12.97
CA LEU A 77 -1.79 13.40 12.86
C LEU A 77 -2.53 13.03 14.14
N VAL A 78 -3.79 12.64 14.03
CA VAL A 78 -4.63 12.25 15.17
C VAL A 78 -4.80 10.73 15.19
N THR A 79 -4.64 10.13 16.37
CA THR A 79 -4.97 8.73 16.63
C THR A 79 -6.01 8.61 17.74
N LEU A 80 -6.98 7.72 17.52
CA LEU A 80 -7.99 7.33 18.49
C LEU A 80 -8.01 5.82 18.59
N PHE A 81 -8.03 5.28 19.80
CA PHE A 81 -8.25 3.87 20.05
C PHE A 81 -9.38 3.68 21.06
N GLY A 82 -10.33 2.83 20.72
CA GLY A 82 -11.50 2.61 21.55
C GLY A 82 -12.54 1.74 20.88
N ARG A 83 -13.65 1.54 21.59
CA ARG A 83 -14.76 0.69 21.14
C ARG A 83 -15.76 1.52 20.36
N CYS A 84 -15.96 1.21 19.08
CA CYS A 84 -16.79 1.99 18.16
C CYS A 84 -17.63 1.14 17.20
N THR A 85 -18.55 1.77 16.49
CA THR A 85 -19.11 1.30 15.22
C THR A 85 -18.54 2.12 14.08
N VAL A 86 -18.63 1.58 12.86
CA VAL A 86 -18.19 2.25 11.64
C VAL A 86 -19.25 2.07 10.57
N ASP A 87 -19.67 3.17 9.97
CA ASP A 87 -20.64 3.21 8.89
C ASP A 87 -20.03 3.96 7.72
N TYR A 88 -20.13 3.40 6.52
CA TYR A 88 -19.63 4.01 5.30
C TYR A 88 -20.68 3.98 4.20
N GLU A 89 -20.86 5.12 3.56
CA GLU A 89 -21.74 5.32 2.41
C GLU A 89 -20.99 6.05 1.29
N GLY A 90 -21.09 5.55 0.06
CA GLY A 90 -20.39 6.11 -1.08
C GLY A 90 -20.52 5.21 -2.31
N ARG A 91 -19.39 4.91 -2.97
CA ARG A 91 -19.36 3.93 -4.09
C ARG A 91 -19.85 2.52 -3.70
N ALA A 92 -19.78 2.21 -2.42
CA ALA A 92 -20.34 1.03 -1.79
C ALA A 92 -20.97 1.46 -0.47
N ALA A 93 -21.65 0.54 0.20
CA ALA A 93 -22.12 0.73 1.57
C ALA A 93 -21.56 -0.38 2.46
N SER A 94 -21.12 -0.04 3.66
CA SER A 94 -20.68 -1.02 4.65
C SER A 94 -20.99 -0.55 6.07
N GLU A 95 -21.45 -1.47 6.89
CA GLU A 95 -21.62 -1.28 8.33
C GLU A 95 -20.70 -2.27 9.06
N LEU A 96 -20.07 -1.79 10.12
CA LEU A 96 -19.22 -2.60 10.97
C LEU A 96 -19.59 -2.40 12.43
N GLY A 97 -20.11 -3.48 13.03
CA GLY A 97 -20.64 -3.47 14.38
C GLY A 97 -19.63 -3.17 15.48
N LEU A 98 -20.11 -3.13 16.72
CA LEU A 98 -19.35 -2.69 17.87
C LEU A 98 -18.07 -3.51 18.10
N GLY A 99 -16.91 -2.86 18.14
CA GLY A 99 -15.60 -3.50 18.33
C GLY A 99 -14.50 -2.50 18.61
N ASP A 100 -13.34 -2.98 19.07
CA ASP A 100 -12.19 -2.14 19.38
C ASP A 100 -11.40 -1.84 18.10
N ARG A 101 -11.15 -0.56 17.81
CA ARG A 101 -10.49 -0.13 16.59
C ARG A 101 -9.51 0.99 16.83
N HIS A 102 -8.48 1.00 16.01
CA HIS A 102 -7.57 2.13 15.87
C HIS A 102 -8.01 2.98 14.69
N VAL A 103 -8.21 4.28 14.93
CA VAL A 103 -8.56 5.27 13.91
C VAL A 103 -7.41 6.26 13.79
N MET A 104 -6.96 6.52 12.58
CA MET A 104 -5.96 7.53 12.26
C MET A 104 -6.56 8.57 11.32
N LEU A 105 -6.42 9.84 11.67
CA LEU A 105 -6.74 10.97 10.80
C LEU A 105 -5.44 11.68 10.47
N LYS A 106 -5.15 11.83 9.18
CA LYS A 106 -3.90 12.42 8.71
C LYS A 106 -4.11 13.89 8.30
N PRO A 107 -3.04 14.71 8.34
CA PRO A 107 -3.12 16.11 7.93
C PRO A 107 -3.52 16.32 6.47
N ASP A 108 -3.27 15.33 5.61
CA ASP A 108 -3.67 15.35 4.20
C ASP A 108 -5.15 15.00 3.98
N GLY A 109 -5.92 14.76 5.05
CA GLY A 109 -7.33 14.40 5.01
C GLY A 109 -7.61 12.91 4.85
N ALA A 110 -6.59 12.03 4.86
CA ALA A 110 -6.84 10.59 4.85
C ALA A 110 -7.30 10.08 6.23
N ALA A 111 -8.35 9.25 6.23
CA ALA A 111 -8.81 8.55 7.43
C ALA A 111 -8.60 7.03 7.28
N LEU A 112 -8.07 6.37 8.31
CA LEU A 112 -7.80 4.93 8.30
C LEU A 112 -8.39 4.28 9.56
N VAL A 113 -9.18 3.22 9.39
CA VAL A 113 -9.73 2.43 10.48
C VAL A 113 -9.17 1.01 10.42
N HIS A 114 -8.52 0.58 11.50
CA HIS A 114 -7.91 -0.73 11.62
C HIS A 114 -8.52 -1.56 12.75
N THR A 115 -8.56 -2.87 12.51
CA THR A 115 -8.77 -3.92 13.51
C THR A 115 -7.41 -4.47 13.99
N ASP A 116 -7.42 -5.57 14.74
CA ASP A 116 -6.24 -6.23 15.31
C ASP A 116 -5.42 -7.06 14.31
N GLU A 117 -5.99 -7.40 13.16
CA GLU A 117 -5.33 -8.16 12.09
C GLU A 117 -5.31 -7.42 10.75
N GLY A 118 -4.37 -7.82 9.88
CA GLY A 118 -4.26 -7.35 8.51
C GLY A 118 -3.39 -6.10 8.34
N GLN A 119 -2.79 -5.95 7.15
CA GLN A 119 -2.01 -4.77 6.80
C GLN A 119 -2.90 -3.58 6.38
N GLN A 120 -4.02 -3.87 5.72
CA GLN A 120 -4.89 -2.86 5.14
C GLN A 120 -5.94 -2.39 6.16
N PRO A 121 -6.35 -1.10 6.13
CA PRO A 121 -7.48 -0.65 6.92
C PRO A 121 -8.77 -1.36 6.48
N VAL A 122 -9.67 -1.61 7.43
CA VAL A 122 -10.99 -2.22 7.15
C VAL A 122 -11.96 -1.20 6.53
N ASN A 123 -11.81 0.07 6.88
CA ASN A 123 -12.49 1.21 6.26
C ASN A 123 -11.52 2.39 6.17
N TRP A 124 -11.62 3.19 5.11
CA TRP A 124 -10.74 4.33 4.90
C TRP A 124 -11.36 5.39 4.01
N GLN A 125 -10.81 6.59 4.07
CA GLN A 125 -11.04 7.69 3.13
C GLN A 125 -9.69 8.17 2.56
N PRO A 126 -9.60 8.53 1.26
CA PRO A 126 -8.36 9.03 0.65
C PRO A 126 -7.96 10.40 1.19
N PRO A 127 -6.75 10.88 0.84
CA PRO A 127 -6.39 12.29 1.02
C PRO A 127 -7.43 13.24 0.38
N GLY A 128 -7.53 14.45 0.95
CA GLY A 128 -8.41 15.52 0.51
C GLY A 128 -9.82 15.49 1.13
N CYS A 129 -10.05 14.65 2.15
CA CYS A 129 -11.32 14.64 2.88
C CYS A 129 -11.30 15.63 4.05
N GLU A 130 -12.49 16.10 4.43
CA GLU A 130 -12.70 16.92 5.62
C GLU A 130 -13.13 16.04 6.79
N HIS A 131 -12.63 16.34 7.99
CA HIS A 131 -12.94 15.59 9.21
C HIS A 131 -13.65 16.48 10.22
N ASP A 132 -14.84 16.06 10.67
CA ASP A 132 -15.55 16.66 11.80
C ASP A 132 -15.49 15.72 13.01
N CYS A 133 -15.13 16.26 14.17
CA CYS A 133 -15.04 15.53 15.43
C CYS A 133 -15.97 16.17 16.45
N ARG A 134 -17.09 15.52 16.76
CA ARG A 134 -18.14 16.09 17.60
C ARG A 134 -18.65 15.12 18.66
N ILE A 135 -19.43 15.66 19.58
CA ILE A 135 -20.18 14.87 20.57
C ILE A 135 -21.62 14.70 20.11
N ASP A 136 -22.10 13.48 20.22
CA ASP A 136 -23.49 13.11 19.98
C ASP A 136 -23.91 12.07 21.02
N ASP A 137 -24.95 12.37 21.82
CA ASP A 137 -25.42 11.51 22.92
C ASP A 137 -24.29 10.99 23.84
N GLN A 138 -23.35 11.85 24.24
CA GLN A 138 -22.16 11.50 25.04
C GLN A 138 -21.14 10.56 24.36
N HIS A 139 -21.29 10.30 23.06
CA HIS A 139 -20.35 9.53 22.25
C HIS A 139 -19.50 10.49 21.42
N LEU A 140 -18.23 10.13 21.21
CA LEU A 140 -17.41 10.79 20.20
C LEU A 140 -17.84 10.26 18.83
N VAL A 141 -18.20 11.17 17.93
CA VAL A 141 -18.45 10.88 16.52
C VAL A 141 -17.38 11.55 15.70
N VAL A 142 -16.69 10.76 14.88
CA VAL A 142 -15.75 11.23 13.86
C VAL A 142 -16.39 10.99 12.51
N GLU A 143 -16.58 12.05 11.74
CA GLU A 143 -17.17 12.00 10.41
C GLU A 143 -16.15 12.49 9.39
N SER A 144 -15.83 11.65 8.41
CA SER A 144 -14.92 11.98 7.31
C SER A 144 -15.68 12.03 6.00
N HIS A 145 -15.75 13.23 5.41
CA HIS A 145 -16.52 13.48 4.21
C HIS A 145 -15.64 13.79 3.01
N ARG A 146 -15.99 13.19 1.87
CA ARG A 146 -15.39 13.44 0.56
C ARG A 146 -16.46 13.97 -0.38
N SER A 147 -16.15 15.02 -1.13
CA SER A 147 -17.12 15.68 -2.04
C SER A 147 -17.14 15.11 -3.47
N SER A 148 -16.08 14.43 -3.92
CA SER A 148 -16.00 13.90 -5.29
C SER A 148 -15.26 12.55 -5.40
N PRO A 149 -15.98 11.44 -5.62
CA PRO A 149 -17.44 11.31 -5.43
C PRO A 149 -17.83 11.58 -3.98
N GLU A 150 -19.12 11.81 -3.77
CA GLU A 150 -19.70 11.96 -2.44
C GLU A 150 -19.57 10.64 -1.67
N GLU A 151 -18.80 10.67 -0.58
CA GLU A 151 -18.55 9.52 0.29
C GLU A 151 -18.48 10.02 1.75
N SER A 152 -19.13 9.30 2.67
CA SER A 152 -19.11 9.57 4.10
C SER A 152 -18.65 8.34 4.88
N LEU A 153 -17.74 8.55 5.83
CA LEU A 153 -17.27 7.56 6.78
C LEU A 153 -17.55 8.09 8.20
N VAL A 154 -18.46 7.44 8.91
CA VAL A 154 -18.88 7.81 10.27
C VAL A 154 -18.37 6.78 11.25
N ILE A 155 -17.65 7.21 12.27
CA ILE A 155 -17.11 6.36 13.33
C ILE A 155 -17.66 6.86 14.66
N ARG A 156 -18.43 6.01 15.35
CA ARG A 156 -19.08 6.36 16.62
C ARG A 156 -18.46 5.56 17.76
N PHE A 157 -17.68 6.24 18.61
CA PHE A 157 -17.04 5.63 19.78
C PHE A 157 -17.99 5.58 20.97
N SER A 158 -18.27 4.37 21.45
CA SER A 158 -18.90 4.11 22.77
C SER A 158 -17.95 4.34 23.94
N SER A 159 -16.65 4.16 23.72
CA SER A 159 -15.62 4.50 24.69
C SER A 159 -14.30 4.73 23.98
N VAL A 160 -13.53 5.71 24.46
CA VAL A 160 -12.19 6.00 23.97
C VAL A 160 -11.20 5.61 25.06
N ALA A 161 -10.34 4.64 24.76
CA ALA A 161 -9.29 4.19 25.67
C ALA A 161 -8.02 5.04 25.53
N HIS A 162 -7.77 5.59 24.34
CA HIS A 162 -6.63 6.46 24.08
C HIS A 162 -6.93 7.44 22.95
N ALA A 163 -6.49 8.69 23.12
CA ALA A 163 -6.52 9.72 22.09
C ALA A 163 -5.18 10.44 22.08
N ALA A 164 -4.58 10.66 20.91
CA ALA A 164 -3.39 11.47 20.78
C ALA A 164 -3.34 12.26 19.47
N ALA A 165 -2.64 13.39 19.52
CA ALA A 165 -2.35 14.24 18.38
C ALA A 165 -0.84 14.48 18.32
N PHE A 166 -0.26 14.32 17.14
CA PHE A 166 1.16 14.47 16.87
C PHE A 166 1.35 15.57 15.83
N ALA A 167 2.08 16.63 16.20
CA ALA A 167 2.57 17.61 15.22
C ALA A 167 3.70 16.95 14.41
N ALA A 168 3.33 16.12 13.43
CA ALA A 168 4.25 15.44 12.54
C ALA A 168 4.71 16.40 11.45
N ASP A 169 6.01 16.50 11.26
CA ASP A 169 6.64 17.16 10.12
C ASP A 169 7.55 16.13 9.45
N ASP A 170 7.37 15.92 8.15
CA ASP A 170 8.15 14.97 7.36
C ASP A 170 8.61 15.67 6.08
N PRO A 171 9.80 16.30 6.10
CA PRO A 171 10.30 17.08 4.97
C PRO A 171 10.84 16.21 3.83
N GLU A 172 11.04 14.90 4.06
CA GLU A 172 11.66 13.99 3.10
C GLU A 172 10.59 13.17 2.36
N SER A 173 10.74 13.03 1.05
CA SER A 173 9.91 12.10 0.26
C SER A 173 10.55 10.73 0.18
N LEU A 174 9.75 9.66 0.25
CA LEU A 174 10.24 8.29 0.08
C LEU A 174 10.70 8.05 -1.37
N ASP A 175 12.02 7.90 -1.56
CA ASP A 175 12.59 7.42 -2.83
C ASP A 175 12.49 5.89 -2.93
N VAL A 176 11.49 5.40 -3.66
CA VAL A 176 11.34 3.97 -3.92
C VAL A 176 12.18 3.59 -5.14
N VAL A 177 13.25 2.82 -4.93
CA VAL A 177 14.06 2.23 -6.01
C VAL A 177 13.54 0.82 -6.34
N GLY A 178 13.58 0.44 -7.62
CA GLY A 178 13.07 -0.83 -8.17
C GLY A 178 11.63 -0.73 -8.70
N THR A 179 11.23 0.44 -9.21
CA THR A 179 9.89 0.70 -9.73
C THR A 179 9.74 0.31 -11.20
N GLU A 180 8.52 0.36 -11.73
CA GLU A 180 8.30 0.26 -13.19
C GLU A 180 8.81 1.50 -13.92
N ALA A 181 8.84 2.66 -13.25
CA ALA A 181 9.45 3.88 -13.78
C ALA A 181 10.96 3.70 -13.99
N ASP A 182 11.68 3.07 -13.05
CA ASP A 182 13.11 2.79 -13.21
C ASP A 182 13.37 1.84 -14.39
N LEU A 183 12.50 0.83 -14.58
CA LEU A 183 12.57 -0.07 -15.74
C LEU A 183 12.32 0.69 -17.05
N LYS A 184 11.36 1.63 -17.05
CA LYS A 184 11.06 2.51 -18.18
C LYS A 184 12.26 3.38 -18.54
N GLU A 185 12.83 4.07 -17.56
CA GLU A 185 14.01 4.92 -17.73
C GLU A 185 15.22 4.13 -18.26
N ARG A 186 15.41 2.90 -17.75
CA ARG A 186 16.46 2.01 -18.24
C ARG A 186 16.28 1.65 -19.73
N ILE A 187 15.05 1.36 -20.17
CA ILE A 187 14.76 1.06 -21.58
C ILE A 187 14.93 2.31 -22.45
N LEU A 188 14.48 3.47 -21.99
CA LEU A 188 14.66 4.73 -22.74
C LEU A 188 16.13 5.10 -22.90
N SER A 189 16.95 4.83 -21.88
CA SER A 189 18.39 5.08 -21.89
C SER A 189 19.18 4.07 -22.71
N SER A 190 18.69 2.83 -22.81
CA SER A 190 19.31 1.73 -23.55
C SER A 190 18.27 0.89 -24.30
N PRO A 191 17.67 1.40 -25.39
CA PRO A 191 16.60 0.72 -26.11
C PRO A 191 16.97 -0.67 -26.66
N GLU A 192 18.25 -0.89 -26.94
CA GLU A 192 18.81 -2.16 -27.37
C GLU A 192 18.62 -3.31 -26.37
N LEU A 193 18.28 -3.01 -25.11
CA LEU A 193 17.89 -4.00 -24.10
C LEU A 193 16.60 -4.74 -24.48
N VAL A 194 15.72 -4.10 -25.26
CA VAL A 194 14.49 -4.72 -25.78
C VAL A 194 14.85 -5.53 -27.02
N GLU A 195 15.36 -4.86 -28.05
CA GLU A 195 15.91 -5.48 -29.25
C GLU A 195 16.79 -4.49 -30.02
N SER A 196 17.73 -5.01 -30.82
CA SER A 196 18.60 -4.18 -31.64
C SER A 196 17.80 -3.40 -32.70
N GLY A 197 17.90 -2.07 -32.66
CA GLY A 197 17.25 -1.16 -33.60
C GLY A 197 15.89 -0.65 -33.14
N PHE A 198 15.42 -1.04 -31.96
CA PHE A 198 14.22 -0.46 -31.34
C PHE A 198 14.42 1.03 -31.05
N ARG A 199 13.40 1.84 -31.37
CA ARG A 199 13.38 3.29 -31.17
C ARG A 199 12.13 3.69 -30.39
N PRO A 200 12.25 4.09 -29.11
CA PRO A 200 11.15 4.67 -28.35
C PRO A 200 10.75 6.01 -28.98
N LEU A 201 9.46 6.21 -29.19
CA LEU A 201 8.89 7.44 -29.76
C LEU A 201 8.03 8.21 -28.76
N ALA A 202 7.35 7.51 -27.86
CA ALA A 202 6.54 8.11 -26.80
C ALA A 202 6.44 7.18 -25.57
N THR A 203 6.17 7.77 -24.42
CA THR A 203 5.80 7.08 -23.17
C THR A 203 4.37 7.45 -22.80
N GLU A 204 3.67 6.56 -22.10
CA GLU A 204 2.28 6.82 -21.65
C GLU A 204 1.37 7.25 -22.80
N ARG A 205 1.50 6.62 -23.96
CA ARG A 205 0.68 6.97 -25.12
C ARG A 205 -0.75 6.50 -24.88
N GLU A 206 -1.67 7.45 -24.77
CA GLU A 206 -3.11 7.18 -24.61
C GLU A 206 -3.68 6.36 -25.78
N THR A 207 -4.49 5.36 -25.43
CA THR A 207 -5.28 4.54 -26.38
C THR A 207 -6.68 4.31 -25.80
N PRO A 208 -7.66 3.87 -26.60
CA PRO A 208 -8.98 3.46 -26.10
C PRO A 208 -8.94 2.36 -25.01
N ALA A 209 -7.85 1.60 -24.92
CA ALA A 209 -7.67 0.54 -23.94
C ALA A 209 -6.88 0.98 -22.68
N GLY A 210 -6.38 2.21 -22.64
CA GLY A 210 -5.51 2.77 -21.61
C GLY A 210 -4.17 3.27 -22.16
N ALA A 211 -3.33 3.82 -21.30
CA ALA A 211 -2.00 4.30 -21.67
C ALA A 211 -1.01 3.14 -21.88
N VAL A 212 -0.29 3.17 -23.00
CA VAL A 212 0.81 2.25 -23.31
C VAL A 212 2.09 2.78 -22.65
N ASP A 213 2.82 1.91 -21.94
CA ASP A 213 4.02 2.32 -21.20
C ASP A 213 5.09 2.96 -22.09
N ILE A 214 5.47 2.27 -23.17
CA ILE A 214 6.38 2.77 -24.21
C ILE A 214 5.83 2.38 -25.58
N TYR A 215 5.69 3.39 -26.44
CA TYR A 215 5.36 3.27 -27.85
C TYR A 215 6.60 3.59 -28.69
N GLY A 216 6.92 2.76 -29.67
CA GLY A 216 8.09 2.94 -30.52
C GLY A 216 7.99 2.22 -31.86
N GLU A 217 9.14 2.10 -32.52
CA GLU A 217 9.28 1.39 -33.78
C GLU A 217 10.47 0.43 -33.75
N ASP A 218 10.37 -0.70 -34.45
CA ASP A 218 11.50 -1.59 -34.68
C ASP A 218 12.39 -1.11 -35.84
N ARG A 219 13.44 -1.88 -36.14
CA ARG A 219 14.38 -1.57 -37.24
C ARG A 219 13.73 -1.52 -38.63
N ASP A 220 12.61 -2.20 -38.80
CA ASP A 220 11.88 -2.30 -40.08
C ASP A 220 10.76 -1.25 -40.16
N GLY A 221 10.62 -0.40 -39.13
CA GLY A 221 9.59 0.63 -39.04
C GLY A 221 8.22 0.10 -38.59
N ARG A 222 8.14 -1.14 -38.05
CA ARG A 222 6.88 -1.65 -37.48
C ARG A 222 6.61 -0.99 -36.14
N THR A 223 5.34 -0.75 -35.85
CA THR A 223 4.95 -0.24 -34.53
C THR A 223 5.24 -1.30 -33.46
N VAL A 224 5.88 -0.89 -32.38
CA VAL A 224 6.16 -1.71 -31.20
C VAL A 224 5.56 -1.05 -29.97
N VAL A 225 4.82 -1.82 -29.19
CA VAL A 225 4.36 -1.41 -27.85
C VAL A 225 4.94 -2.30 -26.77
N LEU A 226 5.40 -1.66 -25.70
CA LEU A 226 5.92 -2.35 -24.53
C LEU A 226 4.92 -2.23 -23.38
N GLU A 227 4.72 -3.34 -22.67
CA GLU A 227 4.06 -3.38 -21.37
C GLU A 227 5.12 -3.73 -20.33
N LEU A 228 5.33 -2.86 -19.33
CA LEU A 228 6.41 -3.01 -18.36
C LEU A 228 5.89 -3.56 -17.04
N LYS A 229 6.61 -4.53 -16.48
CA LYS A 229 6.30 -5.09 -15.16
C LYS A 229 7.56 -5.28 -14.34
N ARG A 230 7.57 -4.76 -13.11
CA ARG A 230 8.75 -4.88 -12.22
C ARG A 230 8.94 -6.25 -11.56
N ARG A 231 7.98 -7.17 -11.70
CA ARG A 231 7.97 -8.48 -11.02
C ARG A 231 7.53 -9.58 -11.98
N ARG A 232 7.59 -10.83 -11.51
CA ARG A 232 7.02 -11.98 -12.24
C ARG A 232 5.52 -11.77 -12.46
N VAL A 233 5.04 -12.03 -13.68
CA VAL A 233 3.63 -11.78 -14.05
C VAL A 233 2.89 -12.98 -14.62
N GLY A 234 1.56 -12.94 -14.44
CA GLY A 234 0.59 -13.92 -14.92
C GLY A 234 -0.16 -13.47 -16.19
N PRO A 235 -1.19 -14.24 -16.61
CA PRO A 235 -1.97 -13.98 -17.83
C PRO A 235 -2.60 -12.58 -17.92
N ASP A 236 -2.90 -11.93 -16.79
CA ASP A 236 -3.53 -10.60 -16.78
C ASP A 236 -2.67 -9.54 -17.50
N ALA A 237 -1.34 -9.60 -17.34
CA ALA A 237 -0.42 -8.69 -18.02
C ALA A 237 -0.42 -8.91 -19.55
N VAL A 238 -0.56 -10.16 -19.98
CA VAL A 238 -0.68 -10.51 -21.40
C VAL A 238 -1.99 -10.01 -21.97
N GLY A 239 -3.09 -10.14 -21.22
CA GLY A 239 -4.40 -9.61 -21.59
C GLY A 239 -4.41 -8.09 -21.71
N GLN A 240 -3.67 -7.38 -20.85
CA GLN A 240 -3.47 -5.93 -20.97
C GLN A 240 -2.73 -5.56 -22.26
N LEU A 241 -1.58 -6.18 -22.53
CA LEU A 241 -0.81 -5.96 -23.75
C LEU A 241 -1.62 -6.27 -25.02
N SER A 242 -2.37 -7.38 -25.03
CA SER A 242 -3.27 -7.75 -26.14
C SER A 242 -4.29 -6.66 -26.44
N ARG A 243 -4.90 -6.07 -25.41
CA ARG A 243 -5.88 -4.98 -25.58
C ARG A 243 -5.25 -3.74 -26.20
N TYR A 244 -4.01 -3.42 -25.87
CA TYR A 244 -3.29 -2.28 -26.46
C TYR A 244 -2.94 -2.52 -27.93
N VAL A 245 -2.41 -3.70 -28.25
CA VAL A 245 -2.12 -4.09 -29.63
C VAL A 245 -3.39 -4.04 -30.48
N GLU A 246 -4.48 -4.64 -30.01
CA GLU A 246 -5.77 -4.63 -30.70
C GLU A 246 -6.37 -3.22 -30.85
N ALA A 247 -6.18 -2.34 -29.86
CA ALA A 247 -6.63 -0.95 -29.93
C ALA A 247 -5.84 -0.16 -30.99
N LEU A 248 -4.51 -0.28 -30.98
CA LEU A 248 -3.66 0.41 -31.94
C LEU A 248 -3.83 -0.12 -33.37
N GLN A 249 -4.04 -1.42 -33.56
CA GLN A 249 -4.38 -1.98 -34.88
C GLN A 249 -5.68 -1.43 -35.44
N ARG A 250 -6.65 -1.07 -34.59
CA ARG A 250 -7.90 -0.43 -34.99
C ARG A 250 -7.74 1.06 -35.29
N ASP A 251 -6.88 1.74 -34.54
CA ASP A 251 -6.65 3.19 -34.69
C ASP A 251 -5.71 3.52 -35.84
N LEU A 252 -4.75 2.64 -36.13
CA LEU A 252 -3.83 2.73 -37.26
C LEU A 252 -4.48 2.14 -38.53
N HIS A 253 -3.98 2.51 -39.71
CA HIS A 253 -4.51 1.98 -40.98
C HIS A 253 -4.52 0.44 -41.00
N ALA A 254 -5.43 -0.16 -41.76
CA ALA A 254 -5.67 -1.61 -41.77
C ALA A 254 -4.43 -2.50 -42.08
N ASP A 255 -3.37 -1.92 -42.63
CA ASP A 255 -2.10 -2.59 -42.94
C ASP A 255 -1.00 -2.35 -41.89
N ALA A 256 -1.31 -1.71 -40.75
CA ALA A 256 -0.34 -1.43 -39.70
C ALA A 256 0.02 -2.70 -38.92
N ASP A 257 1.27 -3.14 -39.06
CA ASP A 257 1.85 -4.24 -38.30
C ASP A 257 2.27 -3.73 -36.90
N VAL A 258 1.56 -4.20 -35.86
CA VAL A 258 1.76 -3.80 -34.47
C VAL A 258 2.25 -5.00 -33.68
N ARG A 259 3.48 -4.90 -33.15
CA ARG A 259 4.10 -5.87 -32.25
C ARG A 259 3.88 -5.45 -30.80
N GLY A 260 3.53 -6.42 -29.95
CA GLY A 260 3.46 -6.21 -28.51
C GLY A 260 4.54 -7.03 -27.80
N ILE A 261 5.33 -6.37 -26.95
CA ILE A 261 6.39 -7.00 -26.17
C ILE A 261 6.13 -6.78 -24.67
N LEU A 262 5.97 -7.88 -23.93
CA LEU A 262 5.89 -7.83 -22.47
C LEU A 262 7.32 -7.81 -21.91
N VAL A 263 7.64 -6.81 -21.09
CA VAL A 263 8.96 -6.66 -20.47
C VAL A 263 8.84 -6.86 -18.96
N ALA A 264 9.41 -7.95 -18.45
CA ALA A 264 9.34 -8.28 -17.02
C ALA A 264 10.52 -9.17 -16.60
N PRO A 265 10.86 -9.30 -15.30
CA PRO A 265 11.91 -10.22 -14.87
C PRO A 265 11.64 -11.68 -15.30
N SER A 266 10.39 -12.11 -15.24
CA SER A 266 9.95 -13.45 -15.67
C SER A 266 8.43 -13.50 -15.86
N VAL A 267 7.95 -14.54 -16.52
CA VAL A 267 6.51 -14.84 -16.66
C VAL A 267 6.16 -16.18 -16.00
N THR A 268 4.87 -16.42 -15.79
CA THR A 268 4.35 -17.75 -15.46
C THR A 268 4.22 -18.60 -16.73
N GLU A 269 4.23 -19.93 -16.61
CA GLU A 269 4.03 -20.83 -17.76
C GLU A 269 2.70 -20.56 -18.50
N ARG A 270 1.65 -20.19 -17.75
CA ARG A 270 0.36 -19.80 -18.32
C ARG A 270 0.45 -18.51 -19.14
N ALA A 271 1.23 -17.54 -18.68
CA ALA A 271 1.45 -16.29 -19.40
C ALA A 271 2.30 -16.54 -20.66
N GLU A 272 3.32 -17.39 -20.58
CA GLU A 272 4.13 -17.80 -21.73
C GLU A 272 3.29 -18.49 -22.82
N ALA A 273 2.41 -19.42 -22.42
CA ALA A 273 1.47 -20.05 -23.34
C ALA A 273 0.51 -19.04 -23.99
N LEU A 274 0.00 -18.07 -23.22
CA LEU A 274 -0.91 -17.04 -23.74
C LEU A 274 -0.22 -16.03 -24.66
N LEU A 275 1.03 -15.67 -24.37
CA LEU A 275 1.85 -14.84 -25.26
C LEU A 275 2.01 -15.52 -26.62
N ALA A 276 2.36 -16.81 -26.62
CA ALA A 276 2.48 -17.60 -27.84
C ALA A 276 1.14 -17.72 -28.61
N GLU A 277 0.04 -17.96 -27.90
CA GLU A 277 -1.31 -18.01 -28.49
C GLU A 277 -1.68 -16.69 -29.18
N LYS A 278 -1.29 -15.56 -28.58
CA LYS A 278 -1.62 -14.20 -29.05
C LYS A 278 -0.60 -13.62 -30.03
N GLY A 279 0.50 -14.32 -30.31
CA GLY A 279 1.59 -13.78 -31.15
C GLY A 279 2.30 -12.58 -30.52
N LEU A 280 2.36 -12.53 -29.19
CA LEU A 280 3.02 -11.48 -28.41
C LEU A 280 4.40 -11.96 -27.94
N GLU A 281 5.32 -11.03 -27.75
CA GLU A 281 6.71 -11.31 -27.44
C GLU A 281 7.03 -11.04 -25.96
N PHE A 282 8.16 -11.58 -25.49
CA PHE A 282 8.62 -11.40 -24.12
C PHE A 282 10.11 -11.08 -24.05
N VAL A 283 10.46 -10.09 -23.23
CA VAL A 283 11.84 -9.72 -22.91
C VAL A 283 12.04 -9.76 -21.39
N SER A 284 13.06 -10.51 -20.96
CA SER A 284 13.42 -10.62 -19.54
C SER A 284 14.32 -9.44 -19.11
N LEU A 285 13.75 -8.48 -18.37
CA LEU A 285 14.48 -7.34 -17.82
C LEU A 285 14.03 -7.01 -16.39
N THR A 286 14.97 -6.53 -15.59
CA THR A 286 14.75 -6.04 -14.22
C THR A 286 14.91 -4.51 -14.15
N PRO A 287 14.25 -3.82 -13.21
CA PRO A 287 14.42 -2.38 -13.05
C PRO A 287 15.88 -1.95 -12.83
N GLN A 288 16.66 -2.74 -12.09
CA GLN A 288 18.09 -2.52 -11.88
C GLN A 288 18.92 -3.43 -12.78
N GLY A 289 20.04 -2.92 -13.28
CA GLY A 289 21.10 -3.74 -13.89
C GLY A 289 21.68 -4.71 -12.87
N LYS A 290 22.00 -5.93 -13.29
CA LYS A 290 22.89 -6.81 -12.53
C LYS A 290 24.34 -6.50 -12.85
#